data_AF-A0A5E5PWY4-F1
#
_entry.id   AF-A0A5E5PWY4-F1
#
_cell.length_a   1.000
_cell.length_b   1.000
_cell.length_c   1.000
_cell.angle_alpha   90.00
_cell.angle_beta   90.00
_cell.angle_gamma   90.00
#
_symmetry.space_group_name_H-M   'P 1'
#
loop_
_entity.id
_entity.type
_entity.pdbx_description
1 polymer ?
#
loop_
_entity_poly.entity_id
_entity_poly.type
_entity_poly.pdbx_seq_one_letter_code
_entity_poly.pdbx_strand_id
1 'polypeptide(L)' 'MTDKITENTIENFCIKLLEKQGYEYIYAPDIAPDSDNPLRSSFEDVLLSSRLTDAIARINP' A
#
# COMPACT_ATOMS: atom_id res chain seq x y z
N MET A 1 -18.59 9.61 -27.03
CA MET A 1 -18.68 9.85 -25.58
C MET A 1 -17.27 10.16 -25.12
N THR A 2 -17.04 11.30 -24.48
CA THR A 2 -15.75 11.61 -23.87
C THR A 2 -15.66 10.80 -22.59
N ASP A 3 -14.76 9.82 -22.54
CA ASP A 3 -14.51 9.08 -21.31
C ASP A 3 -13.98 10.05 -20.25
N LYS A 4 -14.77 10.25 -19.21
CA LYS A 4 -14.43 11.16 -18.12
C LYS A 4 -13.30 10.54 -17.32
N ILE A 5 -12.19 11.26 -17.18
CA ILE A 5 -11.12 10.88 -16.27
C ILE A 5 -11.66 10.94 -14.83
N THR A 6 -11.52 9.86 -14.08
CA THR A 6 -11.95 9.74 -12.67
C THR A 6 -10.74 9.50 -11.76
N GLU A 7 -10.92 9.73 -10.47
CA GLU A 7 -9.90 9.44 -9.44
C GLU A 7 -9.47 7.96 -9.50
N ASN A 8 -10.43 7.04 -9.61
CA ASN A 8 -10.15 5.62 -9.77
C ASN A 8 -9.31 5.31 -11.02
N THR A 9 -9.56 5.99 -12.15
CA THR A 9 -8.73 5.81 -13.36
C THR A 9 -7.30 6.29 -13.14
N ILE A 10 -7.12 7.43 -12.47
CA ILE A 10 -5.80 7.99 -12.16
C ILE A 10 -5.07 7.10 -11.14
N GLU A 11 -5.75 6.65 -10.08
CA GLU A 11 -5.21 5.78 -9.05
C GLU A 11 -4.67 4.47 -9.64
N ASN A 12 -5.49 3.77 -10.44
CA ASN A 12 -5.08 2.53 -11.09
C ASN A 12 -3.89 2.73 -12.05
N PHE A 13 -3.81 3.89 -12.72
CA PHE A 13 -2.66 4.22 -13.56
C PHE A 13 -1.40 4.45 -12.71
N CYS A 14 -1.51 5.20 -11.61
CA CYS A 14 -0.41 5.47 -10.69
C CYS A 14 0.14 4.19 -10.05
N ILE A 15 -0.73 3.28 -9.60
CA ILE A 15 -0.32 1.97 -9.06
C ILE A 15 0.55 1.23 -10.09
N LYS A 16 0.06 1.09 -11.33
CA LYS A 16 0.81 0.41 -12.41
C LYS A 16 2.14 1.10 -12.74
N LEU A 17 2.20 2.43 -12.64
CA LEU A 17 3.42 3.19 -12.88
C LEU A 17 4.47 2.94 -11.78
N LEU A 18 4.04 2.84 -10.52
CA LEU A 18 4.91 2.53 -9.39
C LEU A 18 5.37 1.07 -9.41
N GLU A 19 4.48 0.13 -9.73
CA GLU A 19 4.85 -1.28 -9.92
C GLU A 19 5.95 -1.46 -10.98
N LYS A 20 5.85 -0.74 -12.10
CA LYS A 20 6.89 -0.72 -13.15
C LYS A 20 8.24 -0.19 -12.67
N GLN A 21 8.26 0.63 -11.62
CA GLN A 21 9.47 1.15 -10.99
C GLN A 21 10.00 0.24 -9.88
N GLY A 22 9.35 -0.91 -9.63
CA GLY A 22 9.76 -1.89 -8.63
C GLY A 22 9.12 -1.70 -7.26
N TYR A 23 8.09 -0.85 -7.14
CA TYR A 23 7.30 -0.74 -5.91
C TYR A 23 6.30 -1.90 -5.80
N GLU A 24 6.09 -2.40 -4.59
CA GLU A 24 5.08 -3.40 -4.29
C GLU A 24 3.76 -2.70 -3.95
N TYR A 25 2.69 -3.03 -4.66
CA TYR A 25 1.33 -2.63 -4.28
C TYR A 25 0.71 -3.66 -3.34
N ILE A 26 0.07 -3.18 -2.28
CA ILE A 26 -0.65 -4.01 -1.32
C ILE A 26 -2.06 -3.46 -1.18
N TYR A 27 -3.06 -4.33 -1.34
CA TYR A 27 -4.45 -3.95 -1.17
C TYR A 27 -4.75 -3.74 0.31
N ALA A 28 -5.18 -2.52 0.69
CA ALA A 28 -5.30 -2.14 2.11
C ALA A 28 -6.25 -3.05 2.94
N PRO A 29 -7.38 -3.52 2.41
CA PRO A 29 -8.24 -4.48 3.13
C PRO A 29 -7.56 -5.82 3.46
N ASP A 30 -6.60 -6.29 2.65
CA ASP A 30 -5.91 -7.57 2.90
C ASP A 30 -4.96 -7.51 4.11
N ILE A 31 -4.66 -6.28 4.59
CA ILE A 31 -3.77 -6.03 5.72
C ILE A 31 -4.44 -5.22 6.84
N ALA A 32 -5.77 -5.07 6.78
CA ALA A 32 -6.57 -4.40 7.78
C ALA A 32 -6.53 -5.14 9.13
N PRO A 33 -6.88 -4.49 10.26
CA PRO A 33 -6.86 -5.13 11.58
C PRO A 33 -7.74 -6.38 11.69
N ASP A 34 -8.79 -6.46 10.88
CA ASP A 34 -9.77 -7.53 10.81
C ASP A 34 -9.55 -8.50 9.64
N SER A 35 -8.41 -8.40 8.96
CA SER A 35 -8.02 -9.29 7.85
C SER A 35 -7.36 -10.58 8.35
N ASP A 36 -7.16 -11.54 7.44
CA ASP A 36 -6.41 -12.77 7.73
C ASP A 36 -4.90 -12.53 7.90
N ASN A 37 -4.38 -11.40 7.43
CA ASN A 37 -2.96 -11.04 7.50
C ASN A 37 -2.76 -9.58 7.97
N PRO A 38 -3.16 -9.23 9.21
CA PRO A 38 -3.18 -7.86 9.67
C PRO A 38 -1.76 -7.30 9.80
N LEU A 39 -1.48 -6.20 9.08
CA LEU A 39 -0.28 -5.37 9.30
C LEU A 39 -0.59 -4.11 10.12
N ARG A 40 -1.88 -3.84 10.36
CA ARG A 40 -2.40 -2.73 11.16
C ARG A 40 -3.03 -3.29 12.43
N SER A 41 -2.87 -2.58 13.54
CA SER A 41 -3.56 -2.90 14.79
C SER A 41 -4.89 -2.14 14.91
N SER A 42 -4.99 -0.99 14.24
CA SER A 42 -6.19 -0.15 14.15
C SER A 42 -6.34 0.46 12.75
N PHE A 43 -7.57 0.80 12.37
CA PHE A 43 -7.83 1.57 11.13
C PHE A 43 -7.26 3.00 11.21
N GLU A 44 -6.99 3.49 12.42
CA GLU A 44 -6.38 4.81 12.67
C GLU A 44 -4.86 4.81 12.50
N ASP A 45 -4.23 3.63 12.42
CA ASP A 45 -2.79 3.52 12.28
C ASP A 45 -2.33 4.14 10.96
N VAL A 46 -1.42 5.11 11.01
CA VAL A 46 -0.87 5.73 9.79
C VAL A 46 0.33 4.95 9.26
N LEU A 47 1.06 4.25 10.14
CA LEU A 47 2.29 3.53 9.83
C LEU A 47 2.10 2.02 9.98
N LEU A 48 2.82 1.25 9.15
CA LEU A 48 2.95 -0.20 9.30
C LEU A 48 4.21 -0.50 10.13
N SER A 49 4.05 -0.58 11.45
CA SER A 49 5.17 -0.62 12.41
C SER A 49 6.13 -1.80 12.19
N SER A 50 5.61 -2.98 11.85
CA SER A 50 6.41 -4.17 11.54
C SER A 50 7.29 -3.94 10.30
N ARG A 51 6.67 -3.56 9.18
CA ARG A 51 7.37 -3.24 7.93
C ARG A 51 8.42 -2.13 8.10
N LEU A 52 8.12 -1.11 8.92
CA LEU A 52 9.06 -0.04 9.22
C LEU A 52 10.29 -0.58 9.97
N THR A 53 10.07 -1.41 10.99
CA THR A 53 11.15 -2.00 11.79
C THR A 53 12.03 -2.91 10.94
N ASP A 54 11.43 -3.75 10.11
CA ASP A 54 12.15 -4.63 9.16
C ASP A 54 12.98 -3.83 8.17
N ALA A 55 12.44 -2.71 7.66
CA ALA A 55 13.16 -1.84 6.75
C ALA A 55 14.36 -1.17 7.43
N ILE A 56 14.22 -0.70 8.67
CA ILE A 56 15.32 -0.11 9.45
C ILE A 56 16.42 -1.14 9.66
N ALA A 57 16.08 -2.37 10.08
CA ALA A 57 17.05 -3.45 10.28
C ALA A 57 17.79 -3.82 8.99
N ARG A 58 17.08 -3.84 7.85
CA ARG A 58 17.68 -4.13 6.53
C ARG A 58 18.63 -3.04 6.05
N ILE A 59 18.28 -1.77 6.29
CA ILE A 59 19.07 -0.62 5.83
C ILE A 59 20.30 -0.39 6.71
N ASN A 60 20.20 -0.73 8.01
CA ASN A 60 21.28 -0.56 8.99
C ASN A 60 21.75 -1.91 9.56
N PRO A 61 22.47 -2.74 8.76
CA PRO A 61 23.13 -3.97 9.24
C PRO A 61 24.40 -3.65 10.04
#